data_AF-A0A932QH74-F1
#
_entry.id   AF-A0A932QH74-F1
#
_cell.length_a   1.000
_cell.length_b   1.000
_cell.length_c   1.000
_cell.angle_alpha   90.00
_cell.angle_beta   90.00
_cell.angle_gamma   90.00
#
_symmetry.space_group_name_H-M   'P 1'
#
loop_
_entity.id
_entity.type
_entity.pdbx_description
1 polymer ?
#
loop_
_entity_poly.entity_id
_entity_poly.type
_entity_poly.pdbx_seq_one_letter_code
_entity_poly.pdbx_strand_id
1 'polypeptide(L)'
;MLAVILAGGKGTRLKPFTMTIPKPLLPLGDVPVLEVVLRQLANDGFTRVVLTLGHMAPLFTAHFGDGSRYGVRIEYVREEEPLGTAGPLRLLADLPDDFLVMNGDLLTDLSYRDLVAVHRASGAAATIAVARREERIDYGVIEIAGDGAFLDYREKPVIPYYVSMGINVLTTRALRRVPPAGRFDMPDLMLALHRGGDGVHCHRTSCYWQDIGRFDDYTRASEDFVADPARFIHGPRVAGG
;
A
#
# COMPACT_ATOMS: atom_id res chain seq x y z
N MET A 1 -6.53 -16.24 -0.47
CA MET A 1 -6.81 -14.97 0.26
C MET A 1 -7.27 -13.89 -0.73
N LEU A 2 -7.86 -12.79 -0.24
CA LEU A 2 -8.32 -11.65 -1.06
C LEU A 2 -7.41 -10.43 -0.81
N ALA A 3 -7.02 -9.76 -1.89
CA ALA A 3 -6.38 -8.44 -1.83
C ALA A 3 -7.21 -7.40 -2.60
N VAL A 4 -7.27 -6.19 -2.07
CA VAL A 4 -7.85 -5.02 -2.71
C VAL A 4 -6.72 -4.05 -3.02
N ILE A 5 -6.57 -3.68 -4.29
CA ILE A 5 -5.53 -2.75 -4.74
C ILE A 5 -6.19 -1.46 -5.18
N LEU A 6 -5.76 -0.38 -4.55
CA LEU A 6 -6.23 0.98 -4.81
C LEU A 6 -5.45 1.56 -5.99
N ALA A 7 -6.11 1.70 -7.13
CA ALA A 7 -5.52 2.17 -8.39
C ALA A 7 -6.33 3.31 -9.05
N GLY A 8 -7.23 3.95 -8.29
CA GLY A 8 -8.09 5.05 -8.78
C GLY A 8 -7.48 6.46 -8.72
N GLY A 9 -6.28 6.61 -8.14
CA GLY A 9 -5.63 7.91 -7.96
C GLY A 9 -5.26 8.63 -9.26
N LYS A 10 -5.36 9.97 -9.27
CA LYS A 10 -5.03 10.82 -10.44
C LYS A 10 -3.51 10.99 -10.72
N GLY A 11 -2.65 10.43 -9.87
CA GLY A 11 -1.19 10.45 -10.07
C GLY A 11 -0.55 11.85 -10.17
N THR A 12 -1.17 12.91 -9.66
CA THR A 12 -0.85 14.32 -10.01
C THR A 12 0.59 14.77 -9.76
N ARG A 13 1.34 14.10 -8.89
CA ARG A 13 2.74 14.41 -8.52
C ARG A 13 3.78 13.94 -9.56
N LEU A 14 3.40 13.06 -10.48
CA LEU A 14 4.27 12.53 -11.55
C LEU A 14 3.86 13.05 -12.95
N LYS A 15 3.15 14.18 -13.00
CA LYS A 15 2.91 14.86 -14.28
C LYS A 15 4.25 15.28 -14.91
N PRO A 16 4.43 15.14 -16.24
CA PRO A 16 3.41 14.79 -17.23
C PRO A 16 3.20 13.29 -17.46
N PHE A 17 4.06 12.39 -16.96
CA PHE A 17 4.00 10.95 -17.25
C PHE A 17 2.66 10.30 -16.88
N THR A 18 2.07 10.72 -15.76
CA THR A 18 0.78 10.19 -15.30
C THR A 18 -0.45 10.81 -15.98
N MET A 19 -0.26 11.69 -16.98
CA MET A 19 -1.36 12.17 -17.81
C MET A 19 -1.82 11.11 -18.82
N THR A 20 -0.92 10.20 -19.20
CA THR A 20 -1.16 9.16 -20.21
C THR A 20 -1.13 7.75 -19.65
N ILE A 21 -0.37 7.48 -18.58
CA ILE A 21 -0.25 6.15 -17.98
C ILE A 21 -0.46 6.23 -16.45
N PRO A 22 -1.40 5.46 -15.87
CA PRO A 22 -1.58 5.45 -14.43
C PRO A 22 -0.36 4.83 -13.75
N LYS A 23 0.01 5.30 -12.57
CA LYS A 23 1.25 4.86 -11.88
C LYS A 23 1.44 3.34 -11.76
N PRO A 24 0.40 2.55 -11.43
CA PRO A 24 0.56 1.09 -11.34
C PRO A 24 0.93 0.42 -12.67
N LEU A 25 0.74 1.12 -13.80
CA LEU A 25 1.15 0.69 -15.14
C LEU A 25 2.53 1.23 -15.57
N LEU A 26 3.22 2.02 -14.73
CA LEU A 26 4.59 2.42 -15.02
C LEU A 26 5.51 1.19 -15.02
N PRO A 27 6.50 1.12 -15.92
CA PRO A 27 7.38 -0.03 -16.01
C PRO A 27 8.49 -0.04 -14.94
N LEU A 28 8.78 -1.21 -14.39
CA LEU A 28 10.03 -1.52 -13.68
C LEU A 28 10.78 -2.51 -14.57
N GLY A 29 11.80 -2.03 -15.28
CA GLY A 29 12.38 -2.77 -16.41
C GLY A 29 11.32 -3.05 -17.49
N ASP A 30 11.04 -4.32 -17.74
CA ASP A 30 10.12 -4.76 -18.81
C ASP A 30 8.68 -5.05 -18.33
N VAL A 31 8.40 -4.93 -17.03
CA VAL A 31 7.08 -5.28 -16.45
C VAL A 31 6.47 -4.11 -15.70
N PRO A 32 5.13 -3.94 -15.69
CA PRO A 32 4.50 -2.90 -14.88
C PRO A 32 4.65 -3.14 -13.36
N VAL A 33 4.65 -2.07 -12.57
CA VAL A 33 4.63 -2.13 -11.10
C VAL A 33 3.56 -3.09 -10.58
N LEU A 34 2.32 -2.96 -11.09
CA LEU A 34 1.21 -3.79 -10.64
C LEU A 34 1.38 -5.26 -11.04
N GLU A 35 2.10 -5.57 -12.12
CA GLU A 35 2.43 -6.97 -12.44
C GLU A 35 3.33 -7.59 -11.37
N VAL A 36 4.33 -6.85 -10.88
CA VAL A 36 5.17 -7.30 -9.76
C VAL A 36 4.31 -7.62 -8.54
N VAL A 37 3.42 -6.70 -8.15
CA VAL A 37 2.50 -6.87 -7.02
C VAL A 37 1.58 -8.09 -7.20
N LEU A 38 1.00 -8.28 -8.39
CA LEU A 38 0.11 -9.42 -8.66
C LEU A 38 0.84 -10.76 -8.52
N ARG A 39 2.07 -10.86 -9.02
CA ARG A 39 2.90 -12.06 -8.87
C ARG A 39 3.26 -12.34 -7.42
N GLN A 40 3.64 -11.31 -6.66
CA GLN A 40 3.90 -11.43 -5.21
C GLN A 40 2.67 -11.94 -4.45
N LEU A 41 1.50 -11.35 -4.72
CA LEU A 41 0.23 -11.77 -4.12
C LEU A 41 -0.07 -13.25 -4.41
N ALA A 42 0.13 -13.70 -5.66
CA ALA A 42 -0.06 -15.10 -6.02
C ALA A 42 0.82 -16.04 -5.20
N ASN A 43 2.12 -15.72 -5.07
CA ASN A 43 3.06 -16.51 -4.27
C ASN A 43 2.70 -16.54 -2.78
N ASP A 44 2.16 -15.43 -2.28
CA ASP A 44 1.69 -15.33 -0.89
C ASP A 44 0.34 -16.01 -0.66
N GLY A 45 -0.25 -16.63 -1.68
CA GLY A 45 -1.48 -17.42 -1.55
C GLY A 45 -2.76 -16.59 -1.67
N PHE A 46 -2.65 -15.39 -2.23
CA PHE A 46 -3.82 -14.64 -2.69
C PHE A 46 -4.28 -15.23 -4.02
N THR A 47 -5.58 -15.45 -4.14
CA THR A 47 -6.19 -16.08 -5.33
C THR A 47 -7.23 -15.16 -5.98
N ARG A 48 -7.71 -14.15 -5.24
CA ARG A 48 -8.62 -13.11 -5.70
C ARG A 48 -7.98 -11.76 -5.46
N VAL A 49 -8.06 -10.88 -6.46
CA VAL A 49 -7.61 -9.50 -6.39
C VAL A 49 -8.72 -8.61 -6.91
N VAL A 50 -9.09 -7.58 -6.15
CA VAL A 50 -10.01 -6.53 -6.60
C VAL A 50 -9.21 -5.27 -6.87
N LEU A 51 -9.30 -4.73 -8.09
CA LEU A 51 -8.72 -3.44 -8.43
C LEU A 51 -9.81 -2.36 -8.34
N THR A 52 -9.62 -1.37 -7.47
CA THR A 52 -10.49 -0.18 -7.43
C THR A 52 -9.90 0.88 -8.36
N LEU A 53 -10.68 1.30 -9.35
CA LEU A 53 -10.20 2.05 -10.50
C LEU A 53 -11.00 3.33 -10.71
N GLY A 54 -10.29 4.38 -11.13
CA GLY A 54 -10.89 5.65 -11.51
C GLY A 54 -11.07 5.74 -13.03
N HIS A 55 -10.89 6.95 -13.56
CA HIS A 55 -11.11 7.26 -14.97
C HIS A 55 -10.29 6.44 -16.00
N MET A 56 -9.13 5.90 -15.62
CA MET A 56 -8.25 5.10 -16.49
C MET A 56 -8.52 3.60 -16.45
N ALA A 57 -9.67 3.16 -15.92
CA ALA A 57 -10.00 1.74 -15.78
C ALA A 57 -9.79 0.87 -17.04
N PRO A 58 -10.12 1.33 -18.27
CA PRO A 58 -9.95 0.52 -19.48
C PRO A 58 -8.50 0.06 -19.73
N LEU A 59 -7.49 0.86 -19.33
CA LEU A 59 -6.08 0.49 -19.50
C LEU A 59 -5.71 -0.73 -18.65
N PHE A 60 -6.28 -0.83 -17.44
CA PHE A 60 -6.05 -1.97 -16.56
C PHE A 60 -6.70 -3.23 -17.10
N THR A 61 -7.96 -3.17 -17.54
CA THR A 61 -8.64 -4.33 -18.11
C THR A 61 -7.96 -4.80 -19.40
N ALA A 62 -7.57 -3.87 -20.28
CA ALA A 62 -6.86 -4.19 -21.51
C ALA A 62 -5.49 -4.82 -21.25
N HIS A 63 -4.75 -4.31 -20.26
CA HIS A 63 -3.46 -4.88 -19.90
C HIS A 63 -3.65 -6.19 -19.15
N PHE A 64 -4.25 -6.22 -17.96
CA PHE A 64 -4.23 -7.35 -17.01
C PHE A 64 -5.27 -8.46 -17.26
N GLY A 65 -6.33 -8.22 -18.05
CA GLY A 65 -7.34 -9.23 -18.37
C GLY A 65 -8.02 -9.78 -17.10
N ASP A 66 -8.24 -11.09 -17.03
CA ASP A 66 -8.84 -11.74 -15.84
C ASP A 66 -7.82 -12.08 -14.74
N GLY A 67 -6.54 -11.78 -14.96
CA GLY A 67 -5.45 -12.06 -14.04
C GLY A 67 -4.87 -13.47 -14.09
N SER A 68 -5.45 -14.39 -14.87
CA SER A 68 -5.06 -15.80 -14.90
C SER A 68 -3.57 -16.02 -15.19
N ARG A 69 -2.98 -15.18 -16.07
CA ARG A 69 -1.54 -15.19 -16.39
C ARG A 69 -0.61 -14.89 -15.19
N TYR A 70 -1.17 -14.34 -14.12
CA TYR A 70 -0.47 -13.99 -12.88
C TYR A 70 -0.77 -14.94 -11.73
N GLY A 71 -1.59 -15.98 -11.94
CA GLY A 71 -1.97 -16.91 -10.89
C GLY A 71 -3.06 -16.39 -9.94
N VAL A 72 -3.77 -15.33 -10.31
CA VAL A 72 -4.88 -14.76 -9.54
C VAL A 72 -6.11 -14.53 -10.41
N ARG A 73 -7.28 -14.39 -9.79
CA ARG A 73 -8.49 -13.86 -10.46
C ARG A 73 -8.63 -12.38 -10.13
N ILE A 74 -8.68 -11.53 -11.16
CA ILE A 74 -8.88 -10.09 -11.02
C ILE A 74 -10.36 -9.73 -11.22
N GLU A 75 -10.88 -8.94 -10.29
CA GLU A 75 -12.17 -8.28 -10.36
C GLU A 75 -11.94 -6.77 -10.42
N TYR A 76 -12.73 -6.05 -11.22
CA TYR A 76 -12.57 -4.62 -11.46
C TYR A 76 -13.76 -3.86 -10.89
N VAL A 77 -13.48 -2.92 -9.99
CA VAL A 77 -14.51 -2.03 -9.40
C VAL A 77 -14.20 -0.61 -9.82
N ARG A 78 -15.14 0.02 -10.53
CA ARG A 78 -14.98 1.39 -10.99
C ARG A 78 -15.60 2.36 -9.99
N GLU A 79 -14.83 3.36 -9.62
CA GLU A 79 -15.28 4.52 -8.86
C GLU A 79 -15.86 5.55 -9.84
N GLU A 80 -17.11 5.98 -9.62
CA GLU A 80 -17.72 7.07 -10.38
C GLU A 80 -17.13 8.44 -9.98
N GLU A 81 -16.82 8.59 -8.70
CA GLU A 81 -16.19 9.77 -8.10
C GLU A 81 -15.04 9.35 -7.17
N PRO A 82 -14.04 10.21 -6.90
CA PRO A 82 -12.93 9.84 -6.02
C PRO A 82 -13.40 9.62 -4.57
N LEU A 83 -13.48 8.36 -4.12
CA LEU A 83 -13.99 8.02 -2.79
C LEU A 83 -12.92 8.02 -1.68
N GLY A 84 -11.67 8.31 -2.03
CA GLY A 84 -10.53 8.18 -1.12
C GLY A 84 -10.00 6.76 -1.10
N THR A 85 -9.20 6.44 -0.09
CA THR A 85 -8.48 5.15 0.01
C THR A 85 -9.23 4.08 0.83
N ALA A 86 -10.18 4.47 1.68
CA ALA A 86 -11.05 3.54 2.41
C ALA A 86 -12.49 3.54 1.87
N GLY A 87 -12.93 4.63 1.23
CA GLY A 87 -14.27 4.75 0.65
C GLY A 87 -14.62 3.66 -0.38
N PRO A 88 -13.74 3.27 -1.33
CA PRO A 88 -14.04 2.24 -2.31
C PRO A 88 -14.37 0.88 -1.71
N LEU A 89 -13.93 0.60 -0.47
CA LEU A 89 -14.18 -0.68 0.20
C LEU A 89 -15.66 -0.95 0.44
N ARG A 90 -16.51 0.09 0.50
CA ARG A 90 -17.96 -0.06 0.65
C ARG A 90 -18.66 -0.56 -0.62
N LEU A 91 -17.99 -0.49 -1.77
CA LEU A 91 -18.50 -0.97 -3.05
C LEU A 91 -18.29 -2.48 -3.22
N LEU A 92 -17.54 -3.10 -2.32
CA LEU A 92 -17.14 -4.49 -2.42
C LEU A 92 -18.19 -5.39 -1.76
N ALA A 93 -18.51 -6.49 -2.43
CA ALA A 93 -19.34 -7.57 -1.91
C ALA A 93 -18.48 -8.82 -1.67
N ASP A 94 -19.00 -9.78 -0.90
CA ASP A 94 -18.39 -11.10 -0.68
C ASP A 94 -16.94 -11.05 -0.18
N LEU A 95 -16.68 -10.13 0.76
CA LEU A 95 -15.41 -10.01 1.44
C LEU A 95 -15.23 -11.15 2.44
N PRO A 96 -14.03 -11.78 2.51
CA PRO A 96 -13.70 -12.71 3.57
C PRO A 96 -13.56 -11.98 4.92
N ASP A 97 -13.39 -12.73 6.00
CA ASP A 97 -13.19 -12.14 7.33
C ASP A 97 -12.00 -11.17 7.36
N ASP A 98 -10.85 -11.57 6.80
CA ASP A 98 -9.67 -10.72 6.66
C ASP A 98 -9.25 -10.58 5.20
N PHE A 99 -8.89 -9.38 4.79
CA PHE A 99 -8.38 -9.09 3.45
C PHE A 99 -7.28 -8.02 3.48
N LEU A 100 -6.38 -8.09 2.50
CA LEU A 100 -5.34 -7.09 2.31
C LEU A 100 -5.92 -5.89 1.55
N VAL A 101 -5.53 -4.68 1.93
CA VAL A 101 -5.79 -3.44 1.19
C VAL A 101 -4.47 -2.70 1.00
N MET A 102 -4.10 -2.42 -0.24
CA MET A 102 -2.84 -1.74 -0.54
C MET A 102 -2.93 -0.76 -1.70
N ASN A 103 -2.00 0.20 -1.74
CA ASN A 103 -1.80 1.04 -2.92
C ASN A 103 -1.20 0.24 -4.07
N GLY A 104 -1.57 0.57 -5.31
CA GLY A 104 -1.06 -0.12 -6.51
C GLY A 104 0.29 0.37 -7.04
N ASP A 105 0.90 1.38 -6.42
CA ASP A 105 2.13 2.05 -6.85
C ASP A 105 3.32 1.80 -5.90
N LEU A 106 3.42 0.58 -5.36
CA LEU A 106 4.43 0.19 -4.38
C LEU A 106 5.40 -0.85 -4.94
N LEU A 107 6.68 -0.72 -4.61
CA LEU A 107 7.69 -1.78 -4.74
C LEU A 107 8.19 -2.18 -3.35
N THR A 108 8.03 -3.44 -2.98
CA THR A 108 8.40 -3.95 -1.65
C THR A 108 8.77 -5.43 -1.70
N ASP A 109 9.58 -5.91 -0.76
CA ASP A 109 9.82 -7.34 -0.50
C ASP A 109 9.11 -7.84 0.78
N LEU A 110 8.08 -7.10 1.24
CA LEU A 110 7.24 -7.51 2.36
C LEU A 110 6.47 -8.80 2.03
N SER A 111 6.55 -9.79 2.94
CA SER A 111 5.66 -10.95 2.92
C SER A 111 4.24 -10.54 3.33
N TYR A 112 3.33 -10.48 2.35
CA TYR A 112 1.92 -10.18 2.59
C TYR A 112 1.24 -11.31 3.39
N ARG A 113 1.70 -12.56 3.20
CA ARG A 113 1.24 -13.72 3.97
C ARG A 113 1.54 -13.54 5.46
N ASP A 114 2.77 -13.13 5.80
CA ASP A 114 3.16 -12.94 7.19
C ASP A 114 2.44 -11.75 7.82
N LEU A 115 2.21 -10.67 7.05
CA LEU A 115 1.40 -9.55 7.52
C LEU A 115 -0.04 -9.99 7.88
N VAL A 116 -0.66 -10.85 7.07
CA VAL A 116 -1.98 -11.42 7.37
C VAL A 116 -1.93 -12.32 8.62
N ALA A 117 -0.87 -13.11 8.79
CA ALA A 117 -0.70 -13.94 9.99
C ALA A 117 -0.57 -13.09 11.27
N VAL A 118 0.23 -12.02 11.22
CA VAL A 118 0.36 -11.05 12.32
C VAL A 118 -0.98 -10.39 12.64
N HIS A 119 -1.73 -9.99 11.61
CA HIS A 119 -3.06 -9.40 11.80
C HIS A 119 -3.98 -10.33 12.59
N ARG A 120 -4.11 -11.59 12.14
CA ARG A 120 -4.93 -12.60 12.80
C ARG A 120 -4.53 -12.84 14.25
N ALA A 121 -3.22 -12.93 14.51
CA ALA A 121 -2.70 -13.11 15.86
C ALA A 121 -2.98 -11.90 16.77
N SER A 122 -3.05 -10.69 16.22
CA SER A 122 -3.30 -9.46 16.99
C SER A 122 -4.75 -9.30 17.46
N GLY A 123 -5.70 -9.91 16.76
CA GLY A 123 -7.15 -9.71 16.99
C GLY A 123 -7.65 -8.28 16.71
N ALA A 124 -6.79 -7.37 16.24
CA ALA A 124 -7.15 -6.00 15.89
C ALA A 124 -8.09 -5.97 14.66
N ALA A 125 -8.93 -4.95 14.55
CA ALA A 125 -9.76 -4.76 13.35
C ALA A 125 -8.95 -4.32 12.13
N ALA A 126 -7.77 -3.73 12.34
CA ALA A 126 -6.84 -3.36 11.29
C ALA A 126 -5.39 -3.56 11.71
N THR A 127 -4.55 -3.92 10.76
CA THR A 127 -3.10 -3.93 10.91
C THR A 127 -2.45 -3.10 9.80
N ILE A 128 -1.57 -2.18 10.17
CA ILE A 128 -0.83 -1.30 9.27
C ILE A 128 0.61 -1.80 9.18
N ALA A 129 1.13 -2.03 7.97
CA ALA A 129 2.56 -2.22 7.78
C ALA A 129 3.27 -0.86 7.86
N VAL A 130 4.28 -0.76 8.73
CA VAL A 130 5.01 0.49 8.95
C VAL A 130 6.51 0.31 8.73
N ALA A 131 7.10 1.26 8.01
CA ALA A 131 8.53 1.34 7.77
C ALA A 131 9.16 2.40 8.68
N ARG A 132 10.36 2.13 9.18
CA ARG A 132 11.15 3.13 9.94
C ARG A 132 11.88 4.05 8.97
N ARG A 133 11.80 5.35 9.21
CA ARG A 133 12.57 6.41 8.54
C ARG A 133 13.26 7.27 9.57
N GLU A 134 14.24 8.03 9.14
CA GLU A 134 15.01 8.92 9.99
C GLU A 134 15.17 10.26 9.27
N GLU A 135 14.88 11.35 9.99
CA GLU A 135 15.14 12.71 9.52
C GLU A 135 16.40 13.20 10.19
N ARG A 136 17.39 13.60 9.40
CA ARG A 136 18.59 14.24 9.93
C ARG A 136 18.40 15.75 9.88
N ILE A 137 18.40 16.38 11.05
CA ILE A 137 18.35 17.83 11.14
C ILE A 137 19.78 18.34 11.18
N ASP A 138 20.15 19.23 10.27
CA ASP A 138 21.52 19.77 10.19
C ASP A 138 21.82 20.91 11.18
N TYR A 139 20.83 21.27 11.99
CA TYR A 139 20.87 22.35 12.98
C TYR A 139 20.63 21.84 14.40
N GLY A 140 20.96 22.67 15.40
CA GLY A 140 20.52 22.47 16.78
C GLY A 140 19.01 22.66 16.92
N VAL A 141 18.33 21.67 17.50
CA VAL A 141 16.90 21.72 17.83
C VAL A 141 16.73 22.12 19.29
N ILE A 142 16.01 23.21 19.53
CA ILE A 142 15.74 23.76 20.86
C ILE A 142 14.27 23.55 21.22
N GLU A 143 14.03 22.96 22.38
CA GLU A 143 12.68 22.90 22.96
C GLU A 143 12.49 24.08 23.91
N ILE A 144 11.41 24.82 23.72
CA ILE A 144 11.11 26.06 24.46
C ILE A 144 9.73 25.91 25.09
N ALA A 145 9.63 26.20 26.39
CA ALA A 145 8.36 26.22 27.10
C ALA A 145 7.45 27.36 26.61
N GLY A 146 6.16 27.29 26.93
CA GLY A 146 5.19 28.33 26.53
C GLY A 146 5.49 29.74 27.09
N ASP A 147 6.26 29.83 28.17
CA ASP A 147 6.72 31.09 28.79
C ASP A 147 8.10 31.56 28.26
N GLY A 148 8.68 30.83 27.30
CA GLY A 148 9.98 31.15 26.71
C GLY A 148 11.18 30.53 27.42
N ALA A 149 11.00 29.75 28.48
CA ALA A 149 12.11 29.07 29.16
C ALA A 149 12.76 28.00 28.27
N PHE A 150 14.09 27.92 28.32
CA PHE A 150 14.88 26.86 27.67
C PHE A 150 14.60 25.51 28.35
N LEU A 151 14.20 24.50 27.56
CA LEU A 151 13.93 23.14 28.06
C LEU A 151 15.00 22.14 27.64
N ASP A 152 15.38 22.12 26.35
CA ASP A 152 16.30 21.13 25.80
C ASP A 152 17.06 21.67 24.58
N TYR A 153 18.24 21.11 24.30
CA TYR A 153 19.04 21.38 23.11
C TYR A 153 19.63 20.08 22.57
N ARG A 154 19.28 19.74 21.33
CA ARG A 154 19.82 18.58 20.62
C ARG A 154 20.59 19.07 19.40
N GLU A 155 21.90 18.85 19.37
CA GLU A 155 22.74 19.20 18.21
C GLU A 155 22.61 18.15 17.11
N LYS A 156 22.32 18.61 15.89
CA LYS A 156 22.20 17.78 14.67
C LYS A 156 21.48 16.45 14.89
N PRO A 157 20.29 16.44 15.53
CA PRO A 157 19.65 15.21 15.93
C PRO A 157 19.19 14.42 14.71
N VAL A 158 19.19 13.09 14.88
CA VAL A 158 18.51 12.16 13.98
C VAL A 158 17.21 11.76 14.65
N ILE A 159 16.09 12.12 14.04
CA ILE A 159 14.75 11.84 14.58
C ILE A 159 14.19 10.60 13.87
N PRO A 160 14.07 9.45 14.56
CA PRO A 160 13.41 8.29 13.97
C PRO A 160 11.89 8.46 14.01
N TYR A 161 11.24 8.09 12.91
CA TYR A 161 9.78 8.07 12.81
C TYR A 161 9.32 6.86 12.01
N TYR A 162 8.05 6.49 12.17
CA TYR A 162 7.42 5.44 11.39
C TYR A 162 6.47 6.05 10.38
N VAL A 163 6.47 5.50 9.17
CA VAL A 163 5.54 5.87 8.10
C VAL A 163 4.66 4.69 7.75
N SER A 164 3.40 4.97 7.40
CA SER A 164 2.52 3.96 6.80
C SER A 164 3.05 3.60 5.42
N MET A 165 3.13 2.31 5.13
CA MET A 165 3.58 1.81 3.85
C MET A 165 2.49 1.81 2.77
N GLY A 166 1.26 2.20 3.13
CA GLY A 166 0.10 2.04 2.24
C GLY A 166 -0.30 0.58 2.03
N ILE A 167 0.04 -0.30 2.97
CA ILE A 167 -0.30 -1.74 2.98
C ILE A 167 -0.94 -2.06 4.32
N ASN A 168 -2.18 -2.57 4.29
CA ASN A 168 -2.98 -2.82 5.48
C ASN A 168 -3.69 -4.17 5.36
N VAL A 169 -3.92 -4.83 6.49
CA VAL A 169 -4.87 -5.95 6.57
C VAL A 169 -6.05 -5.48 7.39
N LEU A 170 -7.26 -5.67 6.88
CA LEU A 170 -8.50 -5.28 7.53
C LEU A 170 -9.35 -6.51 7.78
N THR A 171 -9.99 -6.55 8.94
CA THR A 171 -11.13 -7.43 9.16
C THR A 171 -12.38 -6.76 8.56
N THR A 172 -13.31 -7.51 7.97
CA THR A 172 -14.58 -6.99 7.43
C THR A 172 -15.36 -6.15 8.44
N ARG A 173 -15.23 -6.44 9.75
CA ARG A 173 -15.83 -5.64 10.82
C ARG A 173 -15.34 -4.17 10.86
N ALA A 174 -14.13 -3.90 10.36
CA ALA A 174 -13.60 -2.54 10.27
C ALA A 174 -14.43 -1.64 9.35
N LEU A 175 -15.08 -2.22 8.33
CA LEU A 175 -15.88 -1.48 7.36
C LEU A 175 -17.12 -0.82 7.99
N ARG A 176 -17.55 -1.25 9.19
CA ARG A 176 -18.62 -0.55 9.93
C ARG A 176 -18.28 0.89 10.29
N ARG A 177 -16.99 1.25 10.27
CA ARG A 177 -16.52 2.63 10.49
C ARG A 177 -16.42 3.44 9.20
N VAL A 178 -16.56 2.82 8.04
CA VAL A 178 -16.56 3.51 6.74
C VAL A 178 -17.95 4.11 6.50
N PRO A 179 -18.06 5.44 6.32
CA PRO A 179 -19.34 6.08 6.04
C PRO A 179 -19.97 5.60 4.72
N PRO A 180 -21.32 5.57 4.63
CA PRO A 180 -22.00 5.12 3.42
C PRO A 180 -21.81 6.06 2.22
N ALA A 181 -21.43 7.32 2.44
CA ALA A 181 -21.25 8.32 1.41
C ALA A 181 -20.04 9.23 1.69
N GLY A 182 -19.61 9.94 0.66
CA GLY A 182 -18.48 10.87 0.73
C GLY A 182 -17.12 10.18 0.69
N ARG A 183 -16.09 11.03 0.64
CA ARG A 183 -14.68 10.63 0.65
C ARG A 183 -14.26 10.17 2.04
N PHE A 184 -13.55 9.05 2.11
CA PHE A 184 -13.00 8.53 3.36
C PHE A 184 -11.65 7.86 3.09
N ASP A 185 -10.62 8.27 3.81
CA ASP A 185 -9.26 7.80 3.59
C ASP A 185 -8.81 6.81 4.69
N MET A 186 -7.81 5.99 4.37
CA MET A 186 -7.29 4.97 5.28
C MET A 186 -6.84 5.54 6.64
N PRO A 187 -6.17 6.71 6.73
CA PRO A 187 -5.88 7.33 8.02
C PRO A 187 -7.13 7.64 8.85
N ASP A 188 -8.21 8.08 8.21
CA ASP A 188 -9.48 8.36 8.90
C ASP A 188 -10.08 7.07 9.46
N LEU A 189 -10.03 5.98 8.69
CA LEU A 189 -10.46 4.66 9.14
C LEU A 189 -9.66 4.20 10.36
N MET A 190 -8.33 4.30 10.31
CA MET A 190 -7.47 3.90 11.43
C MET A 190 -7.78 4.70 12.70
N LEU A 191 -7.96 6.02 12.57
CA LEU A 191 -8.35 6.88 13.69
C LEU A 191 -9.74 6.54 14.22
N ALA A 192 -10.71 6.25 13.34
CA ALA A 192 -12.06 5.87 13.75
C ALA A 192 -12.08 4.52 14.50
N LEU A 193 -11.32 3.53 14.03
CA LEU A 193 -11.17 2.23 14.71
C LEU A 193 -10.50 2.38 16.08
N HIS A 194 -9.43 3.19 16.16
CA HIS A 194 -8.74 3.46 17.41
C HIS A 194 -9.67 4.13 18.44
N ARG A 195 -10.35 5.22 18.06
CA ARG A 195 -11.33 5.91 18.92
C ARG A 195 -12.50 5.00 19.32
N GLY A 196 -12.85 4.06 18.44
CA GLY A 196 -13.92 3.10 18.65
C GLY A 196 -13.56 1.90 19.52
N GLY A 197 -12.29 1.73 19.91
CA GLY A 197 -11.82 0.57 20.66
C GLY A 197 -11.74 -0.73 19.85
N ASP A 198 -11.83 -0.66 18.53
CA ASP A 198 -11.83 -1.85 17.64
C ASP A 198 -10.45 -2.50 17.50
N GLY A 199 -9.39 -1.78 17.92
CA GLY A 199 -8.00 -2.18 17.86
C GLY A 199 -7.34 -1.88 16.51
N VAL A 200 -6.16 -1.27 16.54
CA VAL A 200 -5.29 -1.06 15.38
C VAL A 200 -3.88 -1.50 15.76
N HIS A 201 -3.31 -2.42 14.98
CA HIS A 201 -1.96 -2.94 15.20
C HIS A 201 -0.98 -2.35 14.18
N CYS A 202 0.23 -2.02 14.61
CA CYS A 202 1.30 -1.57 13.72
C CYS A 202 2.35 -2.68 13.57
N HIS A 203 2.42 -3.30 12.40
CA HIS A 203 3.45 -4.28 12.07
C HIS A 203 4.70 -3.56 11.57
N ARG A 204 5.73 -3.53 12.42
CA ARG A 204 7.04 -2.93 12.09
C ARG A 204 7.83 -3.91 11.23
N THR A 205 8.35 -3.42 10.12
CA THR A 205 9.16 -4.22 9.19
C THR A 205 10.43 -3.46 8.77
N SER A 206 11.46 -4.21 8.43
CA SER A 206 12.71 -3.73 7.82
C SER A 206 12.81 -4.13 6.34
N CYS A 207 11.70 -4.55 5.74
CA CYS A 207 11.61 -4.87 4.33
C CYS A 207 11.98 -3.66 3.46
N TYR A 208 12.42 -3.90 2.25
CA TYR A 208 12.46 -2.87 1.22
C TYR A 208 11.05 -2.36 0.97
N TRP A 209 10.93 -1.04 0.86
CA TRP A 209 9.69 -0.38 0.52
C TRP A 209 9.96 0.97 -0.13
N GLN A 210 9.36 1.14 -1.30
CA GLN A 210 9.45 2.34 -2.11
C GLN A 210 8.05 2.68 -2.67
N ASP A 211 7.55 3.87 -2.33
CA ASP A 211 6.37 4.47 -2.97
C ASP A 211 6.81 5.11 -4.29
N ILE A 212 6.15 4.77 -5.39
CA ILE A 212 6.40 5.31 -6.73
C ILE A 212 5.64 6.64 -6.86
N GLY A 213 5.99 7.55 -5.94
CA GLY A 213 5.36 8.83 -5.69
C GLY A 213 5.97 9.98 -6.49
N ARG A 214 7.29 9.93 -6.69
CA ARG A 214 8.14 10.96 -7.28
C ARG A 214 9.08 10.34 -8.29
N PHE A 215 9.66 11.18 -9.15
CA PHE A 215 10.52 10.72 -10.23
C PHE A 215 11.77 10.01 -9.70
N ASP A 216 12.46 10.59 -8.71
CA ASP A 216 13.67 9.99 -8.13
C ASP A 216 13.37 8.66 -7.44
N ASP A 217 12.22 8.56 -6.77
CA ASP A 217 11.74 7.34 -6.12
C ASP A 217 11.46 6.23 -7.16
N TYR A 218 10.83 6.59 -8.28
CA TYR A 218 10.57 5.68 -9.39
C TYR A 218 11.86 5.21 -10.06
N THR A 219 12.78 6.12 -10.36
CA THR A 219 14.07 5.78 -10.98
C THR A 219 14.82 4.79 -10.10
N ARG A 220 14.91 5.06 -8.80
CA ARG A 220 15.53 4.14 -7.84
C ARG A 220 14.82 2.79 -7.79
N ALA A 221 13.49 2.79 -7.71
CA ALA A 221 12.72 1.54 -7.72
C ALA A 221 12.98 0.71 -8.98
N SER A 222 13.11 1.36 -10.14
CA SER A 222 13.41 0.71 -11.41
C SER A 222 14.83 0.14 -11.44
N GLU A 223 15.82 0.92 -11.03
CA GLU A 223 17.22 0.49 -10.92
C GLU A 223 17.36 -0.71 -9.96
N ASP A 224 16.77 -0.62 -8.77
CA ASP A 224 16.80 -1.69 -7.76
C ASP A 224 16.08 -2.95 -8.26
N PHE A 225 14.95 -2.80 -8.95
CA PHE A 225 14.24 -3.93 -9.56
C PHE A 225 15.04 -4.60 -10.65
N VAL A 226 15.65 -3.84 -11.57
CA VAL A 226 16.47 -4.38 -12.67
C VAL A 226 17.73 -5.07 -12.13
N ALA A 227 18.31 -4.54 -11.05
CA ALA A 227 19.50 -5.12 -10.43
C ALA A 227 19.22 -6.49 -9.79
N ASP A 228 18.05 -6.67 -9.15
CA ASP A 228 17.64 -7.95 -8.54
C ASP A 228 16.12 -8.19 -8.67
N PRO A 229 15.64 -8.65 -9.83
CA PRO A 229 14.22 -8.95 -10.00
C PRO A 229 13.74 -10.09 -9.10
N ALA A 230 14.65 -11.03 -8.76
CA ALA A 230 14.33 -12.21 -7.97
C ALA A 230 13.99 -11.87 -6.51
N ARG A 231 14.50 -10.75 -5.99
CA ARG A 231 14.09 -10.18 -4.70
C ARG A 231 12.61 -9.84 -4.66
N PHE A 232 12.06 -9.33 -5.76
CA PHE A 232 10.69 -8.82 -5.80
C PHE A 232 9.71 -9.83 -6.40
N ILE A 233 10.15 -10.61 -7.38
CA ILE A 233 9.35 -11.66 -8.00
C ILE A 233 10.00 -13.00 -7.67
N HIS A 234 9.57 -13.59 -6.56
CA HIS A 234 9.86 -15.00 -6.33
C HIS A 234 9.05 -15.83 -7.34
N GLY A 235 9.64 -16.76 -8.06
CA GLY A 235 8.85 -17.72 -8.84
C GLY A 235 8.31 -18.83 -7.94
N PRO A 236 7.21 -19.52 -8.28
CA PRO A 236 7.12 -20.92 -7.87
C PRO A 236 8.40 -21.61 -8.38
N ARG A 237 9.13 -22.31 -7.51
CA ARG A 237 10.13 -23.27 -7.99
C ARG A 237 9.36 -24.22 -8.89
N VAL A 238 9.52 -24.08 -10.21
CA VAL A 238 9.18 -25.16 -11.13
C VAL A 238 10.01 -26.33 -10.62
N ALA A 239 9.34 -27.34 -10.07
CA ALA A 239 9.98 -28.61 -9.80
C ALA A 239 10.44 -29.14 -11.17
N GLY A 240 11.70 -28.91 -11.47
CA GLY A 240 12.32 -29.27 -12.73
C GLY A 240 13.40 -30.31 -12.49
N GLY A 241 13.18 -31.50 -13.07
CA GLY A 241 14.20 -32.49 -13.41
C GLY A 241 14.49 -33.52 -12.34
#